data_AF-A0A402C3P0-F1
#
_entry.id   AF-A0A402C3P0-F1
#
_cell.length_a   1.000
_cell.length_b   1.000
_cell.length_c   1.000
_cell.angle_alpha   90.00
_cell.angle_beta   90.00
_cell.angle_gamma   90.00
#
_symmetry.space_group_name_H-M   'P 1'
#
loop_
_entity.id
_entity.type
_entity.pdbx_description
1 polymer ?
#
loop_
_entity_poly.entity_id
_entity_poly.type
_entity_poly.pdbx_seq_one_letter_code
_entity_poly.pdbx_strand_id
1 'polypeptide(L)'
;MVRAAAARHQLHHVQVAPAETAALRLLEETGVLGDHTTGVLLDLAGSGLTITVLGRSTATVLSRTRTDEIRGDLIDELIRDHQLDQHHLGEPTDPFSHYQRRRLSWTL
;
A
#
# COMPACT_ATOMS: atom_id res chain seq x y z
N MET A 1 7.79 -15.86 0.96
CA MET A 1 8.86 -14.99 1.52
C MET A 1 8.70 -14.74 3.01
N VAL A 2 7.56 -14.22 3.50
CA VAL A 2 7.37 -13.86 4.92
C VAL A 2 7.61 -15.03 5.90
N ARG A 3 7.09 -16.24 5.61
CA ARG A 3 7.32 -17.42 6.47
C ARG A 3 8.80 -17.80 6.58
N ALA A 4 9.53 -17.75 5.46
CA ALA A 4 10.97 -18.03 5.44
C ALA A 4 11.77 -16.96 6.19
N ALA A 5 11.39 -15.70 6.07
CA ALA A 5 11.98 -14.61 6.86
C ALA A 5 11.72 -14.80 8.36
N ALA A 6 10.49 -15.13 8.76
CA ALA A 6 10.16 -15.41 10.16
C ALA A 6 11.01 -16.54 10.75
N ALA A 7 11.21 -17.63 9.99
CA ALA A 7 12.08 -18.73 10.39
C ALA A 7 13.55 -18.29 10.53
N ARG A 8 14.07 -17.52 9.56
CA ARG A 8 15.44 -16.97 9.62
C ARG A 8 15.69 -16.12 10.85
N HIS A 9 14.66 -15.39 11.29
CA HIS A 9 14.72 -14.49 12.44
C HIS A 9 14.24 -15.14 13.75
N GLN A 10 14.06 -16.48 13.79
CA GLN A 10 13.64 -17.23 14.98
C GLN A 10 12.34 -16.69 15.61
N LEU A 11 11.43 -16.15 14.78
CA LEU A 11 10.12 -15.72 15.23
C LEU A 11 9.22 -16.95 15.38
N HIS A 12 9.00 -17.36 16.63
CA HIS A 12 8.10 -18.44 16.98
C HIS A 12 6.64 -17.95 17.02
N HIS A 13 5.69 -18.86 16.80
CA HIS A 13 4.24 -18.59 16.83
C HIS A 13 3.71 -17.60 15.77
N VAL A 14 4.38 -17.50 14.61
CA VAL A 14 3.90 -16.65 13.51
C VAL A 14 2.87 -17.40 12.66
N GLN A 15 1.65 -16.85 12.60
CA GLN A 15 0.63 -17.24 11.62
C GLN A 15 0.57 -16.18 10.51
N VAL A 16 0.93 -16.57 9.28
CA VAL A 16 0.74 -15.71 8.11
C VAL A 16 -0.65 -15.96 7.56
N ALA A 17 -1.51 -14.95 7.67
CA ALA A 17 -2.83 -14.91 7.04
C ALA A 17 -2.77 -14.07 5.75
N PRO A 18 -3.68 -14.30 4.79
CA PRO A 18 -3.96 -13.33 3.73
C PRO A 18 -4.34 -11.98 4.33
N ALA A 19 -3.89 -10.88 3.72
CA ALA A 19 -4.11 -9.52 4.23
C ALA A 19 -5.60 -9.19 4.38
N GLU A 20 -6.42 -9.75 3.50
CA GLU A 20 -7.86 -9.53 3.43
C GLU A 20 -8.59 -10.23 4.58
N THR A 21 -8.14 -11.44 4.93
CA THR A 21 -8.64 -12.16 6.09
C THR A 21 -8.27 -11.41 7.37
N ALA A 22 -7.05 -10.89 7.46
CA ALA A 22 -6.62 -10.08 8.59
C ALA A 22 -7.44 -8.77 8.70
N ALA A 23 -7.69 -8.09 7.57
CA ALA A 23 -8.50 -6.89 7.51
C ALA A 23 -9.95 -7.15 7.92
N LEU A 24 -10.59 -8.21 7.41
CA LEU A 24 -11.96 -8.56 7.81
C LEU A 24 -12.05 -8.83 9.31
N ARG A 25 -11.09 -9.58 9.87
CA ARG A 25 -11.03 -9.83 11.33
C ARG A 25 -10.92 -8.54 12.13
N LEU A 26 -10.04 -7.62 11.72
CA LEU A 26 -9.91 -6.32 12.37
C LEU A 26 -11.22 -5.52 12.32
N LEU A 27 -11.89 -5.50 11.16
CA LEU A 27 -13.14 -4.77 10.96
C LEU A 27 -14.31 -5.35 11.77
N GLU A 28 -14.33 -6.67 11.98
CA GLU A 28 -15.29 -7.34 12.89
C GLU A 28 -14.96 -7.04 14.36
N GLU A 29 -13.70 -7.20 14.77
CA GLU A 29 -13.26 -6.99 16.16
C GLU A 29 -13.47 -5.53 16.62
N THR A 30 -13.34 -4.58 15.71
CA THR A 30 -13.57 -3.15 15.98
C THR A 30 -15.05 -2.75 15.88
N GLY A 31 -15.92 -3.62 15.37
CA GLY A 31 -17.33 -3.32 15.14
C GLY A 31 -17.60 -2.32 14.00
N VAL A 32 -16.58 -1.91 13.25
CA VAL A 32 -16.70 -0.92 12.16
C VAL A 32 -17.67 -1.36 11.07
N LEU A 33 -17.84 -2.67 10.86
CA LEU A 33 -18.79 -3.19 9.88
C LEU A 33 -20.25 -2.93 10.26
N GLY A 34 -20.59 -2.77 11.54
CA GLY A 34 -21.98 -2.65 11.99
C GLY A 34 -22.85 -3.78 11.44
N ASP A 35 -23.91 -3.43 10.69
CA ASP A 35 -24.83 -4.37 10.04
C ASP A 35 -24.51 -4.64 8.56
N HIS A 36 -23.41 -4.09 8.04
CA HIS A 36 -23.03 -4.27 6.64
C HIS A 36 -22.61 -5.72 6.38
N THR A 37 -23.06 -6.27 5.27
CA THR A 37 -22.74 -7.64 4.83
C THR A 37 -21.56 -7.70 3.85
N THR A 38 -21.15 -6.54 3.34
CA THR A 38 -20.07 -6.38 2.37
C THR A 38 -19.14 -5.26 2.81
N GLY A 39 -17.84 -5.48 2.72
CA GLY A 39 -16.82 -4.46 2.95
C GLY A 39 -16.00 -4.20 1.69
N VAL A 40 -15.44 -3.00 1.57
CA VAL A 40 -14.47 -2.65 0.53
C VAL A 40 -13.18 -2.24 1.20
N LEU A 41 -12.10 -2.94 0.87
CA LEU A 41 -10.74 -2.60 1.29
C LEU A 41 -10.03 -1.86 0.15
N LEU A 42 -9.49 -0.69 0.48
CA LEU A 42 -8.63 0.12 -0.37
C LEU A 42 -7.20 0.03 0.17
N ASP A 43 -6.33 -0.66 -0.56
CA ASP A 43 -4.91 -0.82 -0.20
C ASP A 43 -4.05 -0.02 -1.19
N LEU A 44 -3.63 1.18 -0.77
CA LEU A 44 -2.72 2.04 -1.52
C LEU A 44 -1.28 1.74 -1.10
N ALA A 45 -0.58 0.99 -1.94
CA ALA A 45 0.84 0.71 -1.77
C ALA A 45 1.69 1.65 -2.62
N GLY A 46 3.00 1.66 -2.34
CA GLY A 46 3.98 2.42 -3.12
C GLY A 46 3.89 2.17 -4.63
N SER A 47 3.54 0.95 -5.06
CA SER A 47 3.51 0.55 -6.47
C SER A 47 2.12 0.41 -7.10
N GLY A 48 1.03 0.74 -6.38
CA GLY A 48 -0.31 0.53 -6.91
C GLY A 48 -1.41 0.54 -5.85
N LEU A 49 -2.63 0.68 -6.34
CA LEU A 49 -3.86 0.59 -5.56
C LEU A 49 -4.52 -0.76 -5.83
N THR A 50 -4.85 -1.48 -4.77
CA THR A 50 -5.67 -2.69 -4.84
C THR A 50 -7.01 -2.44 -4.15
N ILE A 51 -8.10 -2.69 -4.87
CA ILE A 51 -9.46 -2.65 -4.34
C ILE A 51 -9.92 -4.09 -4.17
N THR A 52 -10.33 -4.45 -2.95
CA THR A 52 -10.88 -5.78 -2.65
C THR A 52 -12.26 -5.65 -2.04
N VAL A 53 -13.25 -6.32 -2.63
CA VAL A 53 -14.60 -6.44 -2.08
C VAL A 53 -14.68 -7.74 -1.29
N LEU A 54 -15.15 -7.65 -0.05
CA LEU A 54 -15.21 -8.73 0.93
C LEU A 54 -16.65 -9.05 1.31
N GLY A 55 -17.00 -10.33 1.28
CA GLY A 55 -18.26 -10.84 1.82
C GLY A 55 -18.07 -11.18 3.29
N ARG A 56 -18.85 -10.54 4.17
CA ARG A 56 -18.73 -10.70 5.62
C ARG A 56 -19.18 -12.09 6.07
N SER A 57 -20.39 -12.50 5.68
CA SER A 57 -21.00 -13.76 6.09
C SER A 57 -20.25 -14.99 5.59
N THR A 58 -19.59 -14.87 4.45
CA THR A 58 -18.81 -15.94 3.81
C THR A 58 -17.32 -15.87 4.16
N ALA A 59 -16.87 -14.77 4.75
CA ALA A 59 -15.46 -14.46 4.96
C ALA A 59 -14.60 -14.64 3.69
N THR A 60 -15.15 -14.25 2.53
CA THR A 60 -14.50 -14.44 1.23
C THR A 60 -14.25 -13.14 0.48
N VAL A 61 -13.29 -13.17 -0.45
CA VAL A 61 -13.12 -12.12 -1.46
C VAL A 61 -14.16 -12.32 -2.56
N LEU A 62 -15.01 -11.32 -2.77
CA LEU A 62 -16.04 -11.30 -3.82
C LEU A 62 -15.48 -10.76 -5.13
N SER A 63 -14.59 -9.76 -5.06
CA SER A 63 -13.91 -9.19 -6.23
C SER A 63 -12.59 -8.55 -5.82
N ARG A 64 -11.65 -8.52 -6.76
CA ARG A 64 -10.37 -7.80 -6.61
C ARG A 64 -9.99 -7.16 -7.93
N THR A 65 -9.55 -5.91 -7.86
CA THR A 65 -8.94 -5.20 -8.99
C THR A 65 -7.71 -4.45 -8.50
N ARG A 66 -6.68 -4.40 -9.34
CA ARG A 66 -5.45 -3.65 -9.08
C ARG A 66 -5.20 -2.70 -10.25
N THR A 67 -4.76 -1.49 -9.92
CA THR A 67 -4.19 -0.54 -10.87
C THR A 67 -2.80 -0.09 -10.41
N ASP A 68 -1.92 0.18 -11.36
CA ASP A 68 -0.61 0.80 -11.17
C ASP A 68 -0.59 2.27 -11.64
N GLU A 69 -1.74 2.83 -12.01
CA GLU A 69 -1.90 4.25 -12.35
C GLU A 69 -1.97 5.10 -11.07
N ILE A 70 -2.58 4.58 -10.01
CA ILE A 70 -2.65 5.23 -8.69
C ILE A 70 -1.66 4.52 -7.77
N ARG A 71 -0.62 5.23 -7.34
CA ARG A 71 0.50 4.65 -6.58
C ARG A 71 0.99 5.61 -5.50
N GLY A 72 1.47 5.07 -4.39
CA GLY A 72 2.08 5.88 -3.33
C GLY A 72 3.37 6.57 -3.76
N ASP A 73 4.20 5.92 -4.60
CA ASP A 73 5.44 6.53 -5.09
C ASP A 73 5.19 7.76 -5.99
N LEU A 74 4.09 7.76 -6.74
CA LEU A 74 3.64 8.90 -7.53
C LEU A 74 3.23 10.06 -6.62
N ILE A 75 2.57 9.79 -5.49
CA ILE A 75 2.21 10.84 -4.52
C ILE A 75 3.48 11.45 -3.91
N ASP A 76 4.47 10.63 -3.57
CA ASP A 76 5.77 11.12 -3.08
C ASP A 76 6.46 12.01 -4.13
N GLU A 77 6.39 11.62 -5.41
CA GLU A 77 6.90 12.43 -6.53
C GLU A 77 6.20 13.79 -6.62
N LEU A 78 4.87 13.81 -6.58
CA LEU A 78 4.07 15.04 -6.65
C LEU A 78 4.33 15.98 -5.48
N ILE A 79 4.42 15.44 -4.25
CA ILE A 79 4.73 16.25 -3.06
C ILE A 79 6.12 16.86 -3.20
N ARG A 80 7.12 16.06 -3.59
CA ARG A 80 8.49 16.56 -3.78
C ARG A 80 8.54 17.70 -4.79
N ASP A 81 7.96 17.49 -5.97
CA ASP A 81 8.01 18.47 -7.06
C ASP A 81 7.34 19.78 -6.62
N HIS A 82 6.20 19.69 -5.92
CA HIS A 82 5.58 20.86 -5.30
C HIS A 82 6.50 21.58 -4.31
N GLN A 83 7.19 20.87 -3.43
CA GLN A 83 8.11 21.50 -2.45
C GLN A 83 9.33 22.16 -3.11
N LEU A 84 9.82 21.60 -4.22
CA LEU A 84 10.90 22.20 -5.02
C LEU A 84 10.42 23.47 -5.74
N ASP A 85 9.23 23.43 -6.34
CA ASP A 85 8.61 24.57 -7.03
C ASP A 85 8.30 25.72 -6.07
N GLN A 86 7.92 25.42 -4.83
CA GLN A 86 7.71 26.42 -3.78
C GLN A 86 9.01 26.90 -3.10
N HIS A 87 10.17 26.42 -3.55
CA HIS A 87 11.48 26.71 -2.96
C HIS A 87 11.58 26.42 -1.45
N HIS A 88 10.73 25.53 -0.92
CA HIS A 88 10.80 25.08 0.48
C HIS A 88 11.96 24.10 0.71
N LEU A 89 12.35 23.37 -0.32
CA LEU A 89 13.49 22.47 -0.33
C LEU A 89 14.52 22.95 -1.35
N GLY A 90 15.80 22.89 -0.98
CA GLY A 90 16.89 23.02 -1.96
C GLY A 90 16.98 21.77 -2.84
N GLU A 91 17.61 21.90 -4.01
CA GLU A 91 17.85 20.77 -4.89
C GLU A 91 18.72 19.71 -4.16
N PRO A 92 18.36 18.41 -4.19
CA PRO A 92 19.11 17.38 -3.46
C PRO A 92 20.57 17.33 -3.95
N THR A 93 21.51 17.57 -3.03
CA THR A 93 22.96 17.51 -3.32
C THR A 93 23.55 16.10 -3.23
N ASP A 94 22.78 15.10 -2.77
CA ASP A 94 23.20 13.70 -2.71
C ASP A 94 22.96 12.98 -4.06
N PRO A 95 24.04 12.54 -4.74
CA PRO A 95 23.96 11.82 -6.02
C PRO A 95 23.30 10.43 -5.93
N PHE A 96 23.15 9.87 -4.73
CA PHE A 96 22.49 8.59 -4.51
C PHE A 96 21.05 8.72 -4.03
N SER A 97 20.54 9.95 -3.88
CA SER A 97 19.12 10.14 -3.62
C SER A 97 18.33 9.48 -4.76
N HIS A 98 17.42 8.59 -4.40
CA HIS A 98 16.50 7.89 -5.32
C HIS A 98 15.70 8.87 -6.19
N TYR A 99 15.70 10.16 -5.83
CA TYR A 99 15.05 11.28 -6.49
C TYR A 99 15.79 11.83 -7.73
N GLN A 100 17.11 11.67 -7.86
CA GLN A 100 17.83 12.18 -9.05
C GLN A 100 17.63 11.29 -10.30
N ARG A 101 17.11 10.06 -10.15
CA ARG A 101 17.14 9.03 -11.20
C ARG A 101 16.02 9.14 -12.26
N ARG A 102 15.04 10.03 -12.11
CA ARG A 102 13.85 10.10 -12.99
C ARG A 102 13.61 11.43 -13.73
N ARG A 103 14.37 12.50 -13.44
CA ARG A 103 14.24 13.79 -14.15
C ARG A 103 14.65 13.72 -15.64
N LEU A 104 15.25 12.61 -16.07
CA LEU A 104 15.72 12.39 -17.44
C LEU A 104 14.70 11.70 -18.38
N SER A 105 13.51 11.30 -17.90
CA SER A 105 12.54 10.56 -18.72
C SER A 105 11.34 11.37 -19.24
N TRP A 106 11.27 12.68 -18.96
CA TRP A 106 10.17 13.57 -19.39
C TRP A 106 10.60 14.67 -20.36
N THR A 107 11.78 14.54 -20.99
CA THR A 107 12.17 15.32 -22.17
C THR A 107 12.03 14.46 -23.42
N LEU A 108 10.79 14.40 -23.94
CA LEU A 108 10.46 14.22 -25.36
C LEU A 108 9.32 15.17 -25.70
#